data_AF-A0AAV4SAS5-F1
#
_entry.id   AF-A0AAV4SAS5-F1
#
_cell.length_a   1.000
_cell.length_b   1.000
_cell.length_c   1.000
_cell.angle_alpha   90.00
_cell.angle_beta   90.00
_cell.angle_gamma   90.00
#
_symmetry.space_group_name_H-M   'P 1'
#
loop_
_entity.id
_entity.type
_entity.pdbx_description
1 polymer ?
#
loop_
_entity_poly.entity_id
_entity_poly.type
_entity_poly.pdbx_seq_one_letter_code
_entity_poly.pdbx_strand_id
1 'polypeptide(L)'
;MNNMDNYLHILTQNTPRGRLSFDDTNEETFPSNDLSMSVMVPENESAMHVLYEDNLTNPESRLNVSRGEFDTTIIFDLDAGSQIIESMYQDFLSFFQSYAGEQEAFNLLFNYEELCCNNYGAVSKILLKTNCTDVNFVKLSTRLCSLQLERNTWRLLRILFQDRLEADMDEGDILMSTLGKMSDKDIVDNLYKRNSYIRQCQLIVDWLEKNAEEDFQEIFFNRFQYFTDKCMSLEHSLNELITSNFNRNRTGVREMDPDAAFRQESYPLHETDKENENRLFKFMFICIRAGKLDEAQQLAERFGEPWLSAALEGWRLFHDPNYENQVAEGQELCLIEGNKYRDLWKAACWEASQAPAISVHEQALYGSLCGNLKAVLPVCKTWSDYLWAYTRASVDKLIEQEIRNTTQQDRSLEELPVEYWDKIDLEEIFQELAASNSEIVKSDSKDHHYVIQKFIILDDIDGLIKEMYGWLNKGNLDGHILRCMAHIILFLRLVGHSTKEELCVPVLEAYVQELIKARKTDLVAPYTSTLPKEQQIIWYAKFLEGITDNNERQKCLQFAEEAGLEISQITKTVVKNIREKNTGNIEPSTDLSAVI
;
A
#
# COMPACT_ATOMS: atom_id res chain seq x y z
N MET A 1 -21.63 -16.57 45.10
CA MET A 1 -20.21 -16.85 45.37
C MET A 1 -19.45 -15.58 45.00
N ASN A 2 -18.77 -15.03 46.00
CA ASN A 2 -18.40 -13.62 46.29
C ASN A 2 -17.95 -12.74 45.10
N ASN A 3 -18.50 -11.53 44.87
CA ASN A 3 -18.46 -10.26 45.65
C ASN A 3 -17.03 -9.67 45.76
N MET A 4 -16.75 -8.55 45.09
CA MET A 4 -16.90 -7.14 45.55
C MET A 4 -15.64 -6.58 46.21
N ASP A 5 -15.20 -5.44 45.69
CA ASP A 5 -14.84 -4.19 46.40
C ASP A 5 -13.85 -4.17 47.57
N ASN A 6 -13.19 -3.00 47.66
CA ASN A 6 -12.22 -2.51 48.64
C ASN A 6 -10.77 -2.87 48.28
N TYR A 7 -9.87 -1.92 48.02
CA TYR A 7 -9.44 -0.95 49.02
C TYR A 7 -8.76 0.28 48.38
N LEU A 8 -9.29 1.45 48.72
CA LEU A 8 -8.58 2.71 48.76
C LEU A 8 -7.93 2.85 50.15
N HIS A 9 -6.73 3.44 50.18
CA HIS A 9 -6.18 4.30 51.24
C HIS A 9 -5.37 3.75 52.45
N ILE A 10 -4.10 4.20 52.46
CA ILE A 10 -3.32 4.89 53.54
C ILE A 10 -2.83 4.03 54.73
N LEU A 11 -1.50 4.00 54.95
CA LEU A 11 -0.80 4.56 56.14
C LEU A 11 0.67 4.09 56.27
N THR A 12 1.56 5.10 56.31
CA THR A 12 2.69 5.32 57.26
C THR A 12 3.98 4.49 57.11
N GLN A 13 5.09 5.14 56.73
CA GLN A 13 6.09 5.79 57.60
C GLN A 13 6.83 4.83 58.55
N ASN A 14 8.13 4.63 58.29
CA ASN A 14 9.18 4.66 59.32
C ASN A 14 10.58 4.73 58.70
N THR A 15 11.21 5.90 58.83
CA THR A 15 12.67 6.09 58.79
C THR A 15 13.33 5.50 60.05
N PRO A 16 14.66 5.28 60.03
CA PRO A 16 15.46 6.17 60.87
C PRO A 16 16.72 6.72 60.17
N ARG A 17 17.09 7.92 60.63
CA ARG A 17 18.30 8.68 60.28
C ARG A 17 19.55 8.06 60.89
N GLY A 18 20.66 8.09 60.16
CA GLY A 18 22.03 8.05 60.69
C GLY A 18 22.92 9.00 59.90
N ARG A 19 23.41 10.07 60.55
CA ARG A 19 24.47 10.96 60.05
C ARG A 19 25.83 10.28 60.22
N LEU A 20 26.77 10.50 59.29
CA LEU A 20 28.12 11.05 59.55
C LEU A 20 28.88 11.29 58.23
N SER A 21 29.84 12.20 58.31
CA SER A 21 30.44 13.06 57.29
C SER A 21 31.80 12.59 56.73
N PHE A 22 32.10 13.02 55.49
CA PHE A 22 33.40 13.43 54.89
C PHE A 22 34.68 12.59 55.12
N ASP A 23 35.28 12.02 54.06
CA ASP A 23 36.37 12.66 53.28
C ASP A 23 36.95 11.72 52.19
N ASP A 24 37.21 12.35 51.04
CA ASP A 24 38.30 12.21 50.07
C ASP A 24 38.63 10.94 49.23
N THR A 25 38.94 11.28 47.96
CA THR A 25 39.71 10.59 46.91
C THR A 25 39.00 9.51 46.07
N ASN A 26 38.59 9.89 44.86
CA ASN A 26 39.31 9.48 43.64
C ASN A 26 38.78 10.21 42.41
N GLU A 27 39.68 10.96 41.77
CA GLU A 27 39.55 11.44 40.40
C GLU A 27 39.48 10.24 39.46
N GLU A 28 38.39 10.10 38.71
CA GLU A 28 38.43 9.43 37.41
C GLU A 28 37.86 10.37 36.36
N THR A 29 38.79 10.89 35.55
CA THR A 29 38.61 11.63 34.32
C THR A 29 37.76 10.85 33.32
N PHE A 30 36.58 11.36 32.96
CA PHE A 30 35.88 10.94 31.75
C PHE A 30 36.55 11.61 30.53
N PRO A 31 36.96 10.86 29.49
CA PRO A 31 37.46 11.46 28.27
C PRO A 31 36.29 12.03 27.48
N SER A 32 36.35 13.33 27.24
CA SER A 32 35.64 14.04 26.19
C SER A 32 36.06 13.47 24.83
N ASN A 33 35.19 12.71 24.18
CA ASN A 33 35.29 12.41 22.76
C ASN A 33 34.30 13.31 22.00
N ASP A 34 34.80 14.46 21.57
CA ASP A 34 34.31 15.17 20.40
C ASP A 34 34.42 14.24 19.19
N LEU A 35 33.28 13.78 18.67
CA LEU A 35 33.19 13.23 17.32
C LEU A 35 32.05 13.94 16.60
N SER A 36 32.35 15.15 16.12
CA SER A 36 31.63 15.77 15.02
C SER A 36 31.81 14.90 13.77
N MET A 37 30.77 14.19 13.35
CA MET A 37 30.68 13.67 11.99
C MET A 37 29.48 14.32 11.31
N SER A 38 29.75 15.43 10.63
CA SER A 38 28.87 15.95 9.59
C SER A 38 28.94 14.99 8.40
N VAL A 39 27.87 14.25 8.16
CA VAL A 39 27.70 13.43 6.96
C VAL A 39 26.68 14.14 6.07
N MET A 40 27.17 14.82 5.05
CA MET A 40 26.32 15.32 3.97
C MET A 40 25.79 14.12 3.16
N VAL A 41 24.47 13.99 3.08
CA VAL A 41 23.78 13.03 2.22
C VAL A 41 23.26 13.77 0.98
N PRO A 42 23.52 13.31 -0.25
CA PRO A 42 22.91 13.89 -1.45
C PRO A 42 21.47 13.38 -1.62
N GLU A 43 20.56 14.31 -1.94
CA GLU A 43 19.15 14.02 -2.23
C GLU A 43 18.98 13.49 -3.66
N ASN A 44 18.73 12.19 -3.83
CA ASN A 44 17.98 11.61 -4.95
C ASN A 44 17.76 10.10 -4.75
N GLU A 45 16.60 9.70 -4.21
CA GLU A 45 16.33 8.27 -3.93
C GLU A 45 14.98 7.82 -4.46
N SER A 46 15.04 6.95 -5.47
CA SER A 46 13.97 6.07 -5.97
C SER A 46 13.87 4.80 -5.10
N ALA A 47 12.72 4.12 -5.10
CA ALA A 47 12.45 2.91 -4.31
C ALA A 47 13.46 1.76 -4.55
N MET A 48 14.07 1.69 -5.75
CA MET A 48 15.15 0.72 -6.03
C MET A 48 16.48 1.10 -5.37
N HIS A 49 16.72 2.38 -5.09
CA HIS A 49 17.96 2.91 -4.54
C HIS A 49 18.06 2.77 -3.01
N VAL A 50 16.92 2.71 -2.31
CA VAL A 50 16.86 2.45 -0.85
C VAL A 50 17.49 1.09 -0.49
N LEU A 51 17.40 0.10 -1.39
CA LEU A 51 18.08 -1.19 -1.23
C LEU A 51 19.57 -1.16 -1.65
N TYR A 52 19.95 -0.23 -2.53
CA TYR A 52 21.29 -0.14 -3.14
C TYR A 52 22.27 0.77 -2.38
N GLU A 53 21.85 1.91 -1.83
CA GLU A 53 22.76 2.86 -1.16
C GLU A 53 23.09 2.49 0.29
N ASP A 54 22.16 1.90 1.02
CA ASP A 54 22.34 1.58 2.45
C ASP A 54 23.26 0.37 2.71
N ASN A 55 23.47 -0.49 1.71
CA ASN A 55 24.34 -1.67 1.83
C ASN A 55 25.82 -1.36 1.56
N LEU A 56 26.14 -0.17 1.03
CA LEU A 56 27.49 0.24 0.65
C LEU A 56 28.15 1.18 1.67
N THR A 57 27.37 1.89 2.49
CA THR A 57 27.89 3.05 3.27
C THR A 57 28.22 2.77 4.73
N ASN A 58 27.95 1.57 5.28
CA ASN A 58 28.22 1.31 6.70
C ASN A 58 28.94 -0.03 6.98
N PRO A 59 30.29 -0.04 7.13
CA PRO A 59 31.04 -1.23 7.51
C PRO A 59 30.88 -1.60 9.00
N GLU A 60 30.35 -0.71 9.83
CA GLU A 60 30.32 -0.85 11.29
C GLU A 60 29.06 -1.53 11.85
N SER A 61 28.03 -1.78 11.04
CA SER A 61 26.88 -2.60 11.44
C SER A 61 27.18 -4.11 11.50
N ARG A 62 28.43 -4.52 11.21
CA ARG A 62 28.85 -5.94 11.19
C ARG A 62 29.40 -6.49 12.50
N LEU A 63 29.32 -5.77 13.62
CA LEU A 63 29.93 -6.22 14.87
C LEU A 63 28.97 -6.09 16.04
N ASN A 64 28.12 -7.10 16.24
CA ASN A 64 27.86 -7.75 17.54
C ASN A 64 26.68 -8.73 17.43
N VAL A 65 26.92 -9.87 16.79
CA VAL A 65 26.24 -11.11 17.16
C VAL A 65 27.32 -12.01 17.71
N SER A 66 27.22 -12.27 19.01
CA SER A 66 28.10 -13.16 19.77
C SER A 66 28.30 -14.48 19.04
N ARG A 67 29.57 -14.88 18.93
CA ARG A 67 30.03 -16.20 18.43
C ARG A 67 29.36 -17.33 19.21
N GLY A 68 28.23 -17.80 18.71
CA GLY A 68 27.75 -19.17 18.90
C GLY A 68 28.06 -19.95 17.63
N GLU A 69 28.73 -21.08 17.79
CA GLU A 69 29.01 -22.04 16.73
C GLU A 69 27.70 -22.41 16.02
N PHE A 70 27.55 -22.04 14.75
CA PHE A 70 26.47 -22.55 13.90
C PHE A 70 27.07 -23.13 12.63
N ASP A 71 26.75 -24.40 12.43
CA ASP A 71 27.18 -25.26 11.34
C ASP A 71 27.09 -24.57 9.98
N THR A 72 28.22 -24.51 9.30
CA THR A 72 28.37 -24.21 7.88
C THR A 72 27.74 -25.32 7.04
N THR A 73 26.42 -25.32 6.83
CA THR A 73 25.77 -26.08 5.73
C THR A 73 24.27 -25.75 5.59
N ILE A 74 23.89 -24.54 5.18
CA ILE A 74 22.69 -24.36 4.33
C ILE A 74 22.96 -23.17 3.38
N ILE A 75 23.52 -23.47 2.21
CA ILE A 75 23.34 -22.60 1.04
C ILE A 75 21.88 -22.81 0.65
N PHE A 76 21.00 -21.86 0.98
CA PHE A 76 19.66 -21.86 0.40
C PHE A 76 19.81 -21.49 -1.07
N ASP A 77 19.59 -22.45 -1.96
CA ASP A 77 19.65 -22.24 -3.40
C ASP A 77 18.66 -21.14 -3.80
N LEU A 78 19.14 -20.12 -4.51
CA LEU A 78 18.37 -19.02 -5.12
C LEU A 78 17.25 -19.50 -6.06
N ASP A 79 17.25 -20.78 -6.42
CA ASP A 79 16.18 -21.49 -7.10
C ASP A 79 14.89 -21.56 -6.25
N ALA A 80 14.99 -21.58 -4.92
CA ALA A 80 13.85 -21.66 -4.01
C ALA A 80 12.87 -20.49 -4.16
N GLY A 81 13.37 -19.26 -4.36
CA GLY A 81 12.50 -18.09 -4.59
C GLY A 81 11.74 -18.18 -5.91
N SER A 82 12.37 -18.72 -6.96
CA SER A 82 11.70 -18.94 -8.24
C SER A 82 10.72 -20.12 -8.16
N GLN A 83 11.06 -21.19 -7.43
CA GLN A 83 10.18 -22.33 -7.22
C GLN A 83 8.90 -21.96 -6.45
N ILE A 84 8.99 -21.07 -5.45
CA ILE A 84 7.82 -20.52 -4.74
C ILE A 84 6.90 -19.79 -5.71
N ILE A 85 7.48 -18.97 -6.58
CA ILE A 85 6.73 -18.21 -7.58
C ILE A 85 6.09 -19.14 -8.63
N GLU A 86 6.77 -20.23 -8.99
CA GLU A 86 6.26 -21.25 -9.90
C GLU A 86 5.14 -22.09 -9.27
N SER A 87 5.20 -22.41 -7.98
CA SER A 87 4.15 -23.16 -7.28
C SER A 87 2.83 -22.39 -7.22
N MET A 88 2.88 -21.05 -7.21
CA MET A 88 1.69 -20.21 -7.19
C MET A 88 0.71 -20.55 -8.32
N TYR A 89 1.18 -20.99 -9.49
CA TYR A 89 0.29 -21.31 -10.61
C TYR A 89 -0.68 -22.46 -10.28
N GLN A 90 -0.25 -23.41 -9.45
CA GLN A 90 -1.10 -24.49 -8.95
C GLN A 90 -2.05 -24.00 -7.88
N ASP A 91 -1.55 -23.17 -6.96
CA ASP A 91 -2.34 -22.62 -5.85
C ASP A 91 -3.51 -21.77 -6.39
N PHE A 92 -3.25 -20.88 -7.36
CA PHE A 92 -4.28 -20.07 -8.02
C PHE A 92 -5.39 -20.91 -8.66
N LEU A 93 -5.02 -22.01 -9.33
CA LEU A 93 -5.97 -22.93 -9.94
C LEU A 93 -6.82 -23.64 -8.87
N SER A 94 -6.18 -24.15 -7.81
CA SER A 94 -6.87 -24.86 -6.74
C SER A 94 -7.92 -23.99 -6.04
N PHE A 95 -7.61 -22.71 -5.82
CA PHE A 95 -8.57 -21.76 -5.31
C PHE A 95 -9.69 -21.51 -6.32
N PHE A 96 -9.37 -21.30 -7.61
CA PHE A 96 -10.40 -21.10 -8.64
C PHE A 96 -11.41 -22.27 -8.70
N GLN A 97 -10.93 -23.50 -8.63
CA GLN A 97 -11.80 -24.70 -8.65
C GLN A 97 -12.64 -24.86 -7.38
N SER A 98 -12.17 -24.34 -6.24
CA SER A 98 -12.84 -24.48 -4.95
C SER A 98 -13.98 -23.46 -4.75
N TYR A 99 -13.92 -22.31 -5.42
CA TYR A 99 -14.84 -21.18 -5.19
C TYR A 99 -15.62 -20.81 -6.45
N ALA A 100 -16.51 -21.71 -6.89
CA ALA A 100 -17.25 -21.58 -8.14
C ALA A 100 -18.55 -20.73 -8.03
N GLY A 101 -18.90 -20.25 -6.82
CA GLY A 101 -20.11 -19.45 -6.58
C GLY A 101 -19.89 -17.92 -6.61
N GLU A 102 -20.94 -17.16 -6.92
CA GLU A 102 -20.92 -15.68 -6.94
C GLU A 102 -20.63 -15.06 -5.56
N GLN A 103 -21.26 -15.59 -4.50
CA GLN A 103 -20.97 -15.17 -3.11
C GLN A 103 -19.59 -15.63 -2.62
N GLU A 104 -18.98 -16.60 -3.30
CA GLU A 104 -17.65 -17.12 -3.01
C GLU A 104 -16.55 -16.39 -3.80
N ALA A 105 -16.92 -15.59 -4.80
CA ALA A 105 -15.98 -14.85 -5.65
C ALA A 105 -15.14 -13.83 -4.85
N PHE A 106 -15.68 -13.25 -3.79
CA PHE A 106 -14.93 -12.36 -2.89
C PHE A 106 -13.95 -13.11 -1.99
N ASN A 107 -14.31 -14.33 -1.56
CA ASN A 107 -13.41 -15.21 -0.83
C ASN A 107 -12.27 -15.68 -1.75
N LEU A 108 -12.55 -15.91 -3.03
CA LEU A 108 -11.53 -16.20 -4.04
C LEU A 108 -10.50 -15.05 -4.14
N LEU A 109 -10.97 -13.80 -4.25
CA LEU A 109 -10.07 -12.63 -4.29
C LEU A 109 -9.27 -12.47 -2.99
N PHE A 110 -9.89 -12.74 -1.84
CA PHE A 110 -9.18 -12.71 -0.55
C PHE A 110 -8.06 -13.76 -0.52
N ASN A 111 -8.32 -14.98 -0.99
CA ASN A 111 -7.30 -16.02 -1.06
C ASN A 111 -6.18 -15.68 -2.05
N TYR A 112 -6.48 -15.01 -3.17
CA TYR A 112 -5.46 -14.50 -4.09
C TYR A 112 -4.60 -13.40 -3.47
N GLU A 113 -5.22 -12.49 -2.72
CA GLU A 113 -4.51 -11.48 -1.93
C GLU A 113 -3.57 -12.15 -0.91
N GLU A 114 -4.09 -13.06 -0.09
CA GLU A 114 -3.33 -13.76 0.96
C GLU A 114 -2.19 -14.60 0.39
N LEU A 115 -2.43 -15.30 -0.73
CA LEU A 115 -1.39 -16.05 -1.43
C LEU A 115 -0.25 -15.14 -1.90
N CYS A 116 -0.58 -13.97 -2.46
CA CYS A 116 0.43 -13.00 -2.87
C CYS A 116 1.18 -12.42 -1.66
N CYS A 117 0.48 -12.11 -0.56
CA CYS A 117 1.10 -11.67 0.70
C CYS A 117 2.11 -12.69 1.26
N ASN A 118 1.69 -13.96 1.38
CA ASN A 118 2.51 -15.01 1.97
C ASN A 118 3.77 -15.28 1.12
N ASN A 119 3.62 -15.30 -0.20
CA ASN A 119 4.73 -15.49 -1.12
C ASN A 119 5.67 -14.28 -1.15
N TYR A 120 5.13 -13.06 -1.09
CA TYR A 120 5.91 -11.85 -0.96
C TYR A 120 6.77 -11.87 0.31
N GLY A 121 6.18 -12.17 1.47
CA GLY A 121 6.92 -12.27 2.74
C GLY A 121 7.97 -13.38 2.74
N ALA A 122 7.72 -14.51 2.07
CA ALA A 122 8.70 -15.59 1.92
C ALA A 122 9.88 -15.17 1.02
N VAL A 123 9.60 -14.57 -0.14
CA VAL A 123 10.64 -14.13 -1.09
C VAL A 123 11.42 -12.93 -0.55
N SER A 124 10.76 -12.00 0.14
CA SER A 124 11.38 -10.84 0.84
C SER A 124 12.41 -11.31 1.89
N LYS A 125 12.06 -12.32 2.71
CA LYS A 125 13.00 -12.93 3.69
C LYS A 125 14.19 -13.62 3.03
N ILE A 126 14.02 -14.19 1.84
CA ILE A 126 15.12 -14.79 1.07
C ILE A 126 16.02 -13.70 0.48
N LEU A 127 15.41 -12.61 -0.01
CA LEU A 127 16.13 -11.47 -0.58
C LEU A 127 17.01 -10.77 0.45
N LEU A 128 16.51 -10.55 1.67
CA LEU A 128 17.28 -9.96 2.79
C LEU A 128 18.53 -10.76 3.18
N LYS A 129 18.58 -12.05 2.83
CA LYS A 129 19.73 -12.95 3.09
C LYS A 129 20.69 -13.06 1.91
N THR A 130 20.37 -12.44 0.78
CA THR A 130 21.11 -12.55 -0.49
C THR A 130 21.99 -11.32 -0.71
N ASN A 131 23.18 -11.48 -1.31
CA ASN A 131 24.07 -10.36 -1.63
C ASN A 131 23.54 -9.55 -2.83
N CYS A 132 23.52 -8.20 -2.71
CA CYS A 132 22.91 -7.28 -3.68
C CYS A 132 23.59 -7.18 -5.08
N THR A 133 24.75 -7.81 -5.30
CA THR A 133 25.52 -7.67 -6.55
C THR A 133 25.18 -8.68 -7.64
N ASP A 134 24.31 -9.65 -7.35
CA ASP A 134 23.99 -10.71 -8.32
C ASP A 134 22.92 -10.29 -9.32
N VAL A 135 23.11 -10.61 -10.60
CA VAL A 135 22.09 -10.39 -11.67
C VAL A 135 20.75 -11.07 -11.33
N ASN A 136 20.80 -12.15 -10.53
CA ASN A 136 19.62 -12.85 -10.04
C ASN A 136 18.91 -12.10 -8.90
N PHE A 137 19.61 -11.27 -8.12
CA PHE A 137 19.00 -10.37 -7.13
C PHE A 137 18.09 -9.35 -7.82
N VAL A 138 18.56 -8.76 -8.93
CA VAL A 138 17.76 -7.81 -9.72
C VAL A 138 16.49 -8.47 -10.29
N LYS A 139 16.63 -9.69 -10.82
CA LYS A 139 15.47 -10.45 -11.34
C LYS A 139 14.47 -10.82 -10.26
N LEU A 140 14.94 -11.30 -9.10
CA LEU A 140 14.08 -11.62 -7.97
C LEU A 140 13.41 -10.37 -7.39
N SER A 141 14.13 -9.25 -7.31
CA SER A 141 13.59 -7.97 -6.86
C SER A 141 12.50 -7.45 -7.80
N THR A 142 12.71 -7.56 -9.12
CA THR A 142 11.69 -7.18 -10.12
C THR A 142 10.44 -8.04 -9.99
N ARG A 143 10.61 -9.37 -9.81
CA ARG A 143 9.49 -10.29 -9.57
C ARG A 143 8.77 -10.00 -8.25
N LEU A 144 9.51 -9.65 -7.21
CA LEU A 144 8.95 -9.26 -5.90
C LEU A 144 8.09 -8.00 -6.04
N CYS A 145 8.56 -6.99 -6.79
CA CYS A 145 7.78 -5.79 -7.09
C CYS A 145 6.50 -6.14 -7.86
N SER A 146 6.57 -7.01 -8.87
CA SER A 146 5.38 -7.47 -9.60
C SER A 146 4.37 -8.17 -8.67
N LEU A 147 4.83 -9.02 -7.75
CA LEU A 147 3.96 -9.69 -6.78
C LEU A 147 3.30 -8.70 -5.80
N GLN A 148 4.03 -7.68 -5.37
CA GLN A 148 3.49 -6.61 -4.53
C GLN A 148 2.38 -5.84 -5.26
N LEU A 149 2.60 -5.49 -6.54
CA LEU A 149 1.58 -4.83 -7.37
C LEU A 149 0.38 -5.73 -7.64
N GLU A 150 0.60 -7.03 -7.85
CA GLU A 150 -0.46 -8.01 -8.01
C GLU A 150 -1.31 -8.15 -6.74
N ARG A 151 -0.68 -8.28 -5.55
CA ARG A 151 -1.36 -8.24 -4.24
C ARG A 151 -2.26 -7.01 -4.13
N ASN A 152 -1.69 -5.84 -4.41
CA ASN A 152 -2.39 -4.57 -4.30
C ASN A 152 -3.59 -4.51 -5.29
N THR A 153 -3.45 -5.09 -6.48
CA THR A 153 -4.52 -5.17 -7.49
C THR A 153 -5.67 -6.08 -7.04
N TRP A 154 -5.39 -7.25 -6.47
CA TRP A 154 -6.42 -8.16 -5.95
C TRP A 154 -7.20 -7.54 -4.79
N ARG A 155 -6.49 -6.86 -3.88
CA ARG A 155 -7.11 -6.11 -2.78
C ARG A 155 -8.05 -5.02 -3.30
N LEU A 156 -7.61 -4.25 -4.30
CA LEU A 156 -8.41 -3.19 -4.92
C LEU A 156 -9.68 -3.75 -5.56
N LEU A 157 -9.55 -4.83 -6.35
CA LEU A 157 -10.69 -5.52 -6.96
C LEU A 157 -11.70 -5.95 -5.90
N ARG A 158 -11.25 -6.56 -4.81
CA ARG A 158 -12.13 -7.02 -3.74
C ARG A 158 -12.90 -5.87 -3.11
N ILE A 159 -12.23 -4.79 -2.72
CA ILE A 159 -12.84 -3.66 -2.03
C ILE A 159 -13.86 -2.94 -2.92
N LEU A 160 -13.49 -2.62 -4.17
CA LEU A 160 -14.37 -1.84 -5.05
C LEU A 160 -15.54 -2.65 -5.60
N PHE A 161 -15.32 -3.91 -6.01
CA PHE A 161 -16.44 -4.74 -6.51
C PHE A 161 -17.40 -5.13 -5.39
N GLN A 162 -16.91 -5.31 -4.16
CA GLN A 162 -17.79 -5.56 -3.02
C GLN A 162 -18.72 -4.36 -2.77
N ASP A 163 -18.17 -3.14 -2.73
CA ASP A 163 -18.98 -1.92 -2.56
C ASP A 163 -19.98 -1.71 -3.70
N ARG A 164 -19.57 -1.93 -4.95
CA ARG A 164 -20.44 -1.77 -6.13
C ARG A 164 -21.62 -2.73 -6.11
N LEU A 165 -21.38 -4.01 -5.82
CA LEU A 165 -22.46 -5.01 -5.74
C LEU A 165 -23.36 -4.81 -4.52
N GLU A 166 -22.82 -4.39 -3.38
CA GLU A 166 -23.61 -4.09 -2.18
C GLU A 166 -24.48 -2.84 -2.39
N ALA A 167 -23.96 -1.80 -3.05
CA ALA A 167 -24.70 -0.58 -3.35
C ALA A 167 -25.91 -0.81 -4.28
N ASP A 168 -25.78 -1.70 -5.27
CA ASP A 168 -26.87 -2.07 -6.19
C ASP A 168 -28.03 -2.77 -5.47
N MET A 169 -27.79 -3.41 -4.31
CA MET A 169 -28.82 -4.07 -3.50
C MET A 169 -29.57 -3.11 -2.57
N ASP A 170 -28.95 -2.00 -2.16
CA ASP A 170 -29.44 -1.08 -1.13
C ASP A 170 -30.16 0.17 -1.67
N GLU A 171 -30.36 0.30 -2.99
CA GLU A 171 -31.08 1.44 -3.62
C GLU A 171 -32.55 1.62 -3.13
N GLY A 172 -33.08 0.69 -2.33
CA GLY A 172 -34.49 0.63 -1.93
C GLY A 172 -34.93 1.52 -0.75
N ASP A 173 -34.04 2.04 0.10
CA ASP A 173 -34.45 2.56 1.42
C ASP A 173 -33.84 3.91 1.84
N ILE A 174 -33.50 4.80 0.90
CA ILE A 174 -32.95 6.13 1.24
C ILE A 174 -34.08 7.16 1.47
N LEU A 175 -34.85 6.97 2.54
CA LEU A 175 -35.66 8.04 3.14
C LEU A 175 -35.15 8.35 4.55
N MET A 176 -33.97 8.98 4.63
CA MET A 176 -33.43 9.47 5.91
C MET A 176 -33.96 10.85 6.24
N SER A 177 -34.56 10.97 7.43
CA SER A 177 -35.12 12.21 7.96
C SER A 177 -34.02 13.18 8.38
N THR A 178 -33.78 14.21 7.58
CA THR A 178 -32.88 15.35 7.87
C THR A 178 -33.43 16.35 8.90
N LEU A 179 -34.37 15.94 9.76
CA LEU A 179 -35.01 16.82 10.73
C LEU A 179 -34.33 16.71 12.11
N GLY A 180 -33.27 17.49 12.34
CA GLY A 180 -32.62 17.62 13.64
C GLY A 180 -31.28 18.38 13.58
N LYS A 181 -30.71 18.70 14.75
CA LYS A 181 -29.28 19.07 14.84
C LYS A 181 -28.46 17.80 14.63
N MET A 182 -27.52 17.84 13.70
CA MET A 182 -26.65 16.70 13.36
C MET A 182 -25.21 17.08 13.66
N SER A 183 -24.40 16.11 14.08
CA SER A 183 -22.97 16.32 14.24
C SER A 183 -22.26 16.23 12.88
N ASP A 184 -21.04 16.79 12.77
CA ASP A 184 -20.30 16.77 11.50
C ASP A 184 -19.98 15.33 11.06
N LYS A 185 -19.75 14.42 12.01
CA LYS A 185 -19.59 12.99 11.73
C LYS A 185 -20.85 12.38 11.10
N ASP A 186 -22.03 12.68 11.64
CA ASP A 186 -23.29 12.14 11.11
C ASP A 186 -23.57 12.68 9.69
N ILE A 187 -23.22 13.94 9.43
CA ILE A 187 -23.32 14.55 8.09
C ILE A 187 -22.44 13.76 7.10
N VAL A 188 -21.20 13.45 7.49
CA VAL A 188 -20.26 12.70 6.65
C VAL A 188 -20.70 11.24 6.47
N ASP A 189 -21.19 10.58 7.51
CA ASP A 189 -21.70 9.20 7.41
C ASP A 189 -22.93 9.13 6.48
N ASN A 190 -23.79 10.14 6.50
CA ASN A 190 -24.91 10.26 5.56
C ASN A 190 -24.44 10.57 4.13
N LEU A 191 -23.37 11.35 3.97
CA LEU A 191 -22.76 11.62 2.66
C LEU A 191 -22.25 10.33 2.02
N TYR A 192 -21.56 9.47 2.79
CA TYR A 192 -21.07 8.19 2.29
C TYR A 192 -22.20 7.23 1.90
N LYS A 193 -23.33 7.25 2.62
CA LYS A 193 -24.52 6.47 2.25
C LYS A 193 -25.17 7.00 0.97
N ARG A 194 -25.28 8.33 0.83
CA ARG A 194 -25.95 8.99 -0.31
C ARG A 194 -25.12 8.97 -1.59
N ASN A 195 -23.80 9.10 -1.50
CA ASN A 195 -22.92 9.30 -2.64
C ASN A 195 -21.90 8.17 -2.77
N SER A 196 -22.20 7.22 -3.66
CA SER A 196 -21.32 6.09 -3.97
C SER A 196 -19.95 6.53 -4.50
N TYR A 197 -19.86 7.64 -5.22
CA TYR A 197 -18.59 8.15 -5.75
C TYR A 197 -17.63 8.56 -4.62
N ILE A 198 -18.11 9.31 -3.63
CA ILE A 198 -17.27 9.77 -2.50
C ILE A 198 -16.84 8.58 -1.65
N ARG A 199 -17.75 7.63 -1.41
CA ARG A 199 -17.47 6.39 -0.69
C ARG A 199 -16.39 5.57 -1.41
N GLN A 200 -16.49 5.39 -2.72
CA GLN A 200 -15.45 4.71 -3.52
C GLN A 200 -14.10 5.45 -3.48
N CYS A 201 -14.10 6.79 -3.53
CA CYS A 201 -12.87 7.57 -3.38
C CYS A 201 -12.21 7.36 -2.01
N GLN A 202 -13.00 7.28 -0.93
CA GLN A 202 -12.48 6.98 0.40
C GLN A 202 -11.93 5.54 0.47
N LEU A 203 -12.61 4.56 -0.12
CA LEU A 203 -12.12 3.18 -0.21
C LEU A 203 -10.77 3.07 -0.96
N ILE A 204 -10.56 3.91 -1.98
CA ILE A 204 -9.28 3.98 -2.70
C ILE A 204 -8.18 4.56 -1.79
N VAL A 205 -8.49 5.58 -0.98
CA VAL A 205 -7.58 6.13 0.02
C VAL A 205 -7.21 5.06 1.04
N ASP A 206 -8.20 4.35 1.61
CA ASP A 206 -7.98 3.28 2.59
C ASP A 206 -7.14 2.14 2.01
N TRP A 207 -7.37 1.78 0.74
CA TRP A 207 -6.56 0.79 0.02
C TRP A 207 -5.10 1.24 -0.11
N LEU A 208 -4.86 2.50 -0.49
CA LEU A 208 -3.52 3.06 -0.61
C LEU A 208 -2.80 3.15 0.74
N GLU A 209 -3.53 3.47 1.81
CA GLU A 209 -3.01 3.56 3.18
C GLU A 209 -2.63 2.17 3.70
N LYS A 210 -3.50 1.17 3.52
CA LYS A 210 -3.20 -0.22 3.90
C LYS A 210 -1.98 -0.80 3.17
N ASN A 211 -1.84 -0.51 1.87
CA ASN A 211 -0.66 -0.94 1.12
C ASN A 211 0.62 -0.30 1.68
N ALA A 212 0.56 1.01 2.02
CA ALA A 212 1.69 1.71 2.62
C ALA A 212 2.02 1.20 4.04
N GLU A 213 1.02 0.79 4.82
CA GLU A 213 1.23 0.16 6.14
C GLU A 213 2.05 -1.14 6.01
N GLU A 214 1.65 -2.04 5.11
CA GLU A 214 2.34 -3.33 4.95
C GLU A 214 3.77 -3.14 4.46
N ASP A 215 3.99 -2.19 3.56
CA ASP A 215 5.32 -1.82 3.09
C ASP A 215 6.16 -1.20 4.23
N PHE A 216 5.53 -0.44 5.13
CA PHE A 216 6.18 0.18 6.30
C PHE A 216 6.63 -0.86 7.34
N GLN A 217 5.76 -1.82 7.68
CA GLN A 217 6.05 -2.85 8.68
C GLN A 217 7.28 -3.70 8.29
N GLU A 218 7.48 -3.94 7.00
CA GLU A 218 8.61 -4.74 6.51
C GLU A 218 9.94 -3.97 6.43
N ILE A 219 9.90 -2.66 6.11
CA ILE A 219 11.11 -1.89 5.78
C ILE A 219 11.61 -1.03 6.95
N PHE A 220 10.72 -0.41 7.74
CA PHE A 220 11.10 0.73 8.59
C PHE A 220 10.94 0.50 10.11
N PHE A 221 10.12 -0.46 10.54
CA PHE A 221 9.80 -0.64 11.97
C PHE A 221 11.02 -0.88 12.85
N ASN A 222 11.98 -1.69 12.38
CA ASN A 222 13.19 -1.98 13.14
C ASN A 222 14.12 -0.76 13.29
N ARG A 223 14.16 0.17 12.32
CA ARG A 223 15.01 1.36 12.40
C ARG A 223 14.40 2.40 13.36
N PHE A 224 13.07 2.45 13.41
CA PHE A 224 12.30 3.42 14.18
C PHE A 224 12.45 3.27 15.70
N GLN A 225 12.43 2.02 16.20
CA GLN A 225 12.49 1.75 17.64
C GLN A 225 13.82 2.16 18.29
N TYR A 226 14.93 2.20 17.54
CA TYR A 226 16.23 2.61 18.07
C TYR A 226 16.34 4.10 18.41
N PHE A 227 15.49 4.96 17.84
CA PHE A 227 15.60 6.41 17.98
C PHE A 227 14.60 7.01 19.00
N THR A 228 13.51 6.30 19.30
CA THR A 228 12.40 6.84 20.11
C THR A 228 12.45 6.48 21.59
N ASP A 229 13.43 5.68 22.03
CA ASP A 229 13.55 5.32 23.45
C ASP A 229 14.06 6.51 24.27
N LYS A 230 13.11 7.33 24.76
CA LYS A 230 13.27 8.44 25.72
C LYS A 230 14.07 9.64 25.18
N CYS A 231 13.62 10.21 24.07
CA CYS A 231 14.14 11.51 23.63
C CYS A 231 13.46 12.64 24.43
N MET A 232 14.24 13.65 24.83
CA MET A 232 13.71 14.92 25.31
C MET A 232 13.72 15.90 24.13
N SER A 233 12.58 16.53 23.86
CA SER A 233 12.46 17.61 22.88
C SER A 233 13.53 18.68 23.09
N LEU A 234 14.20 19.11 22.01
CA LEU A 234 15.14 20.22 22.02
C LEU A 234 16.28 20.09 23.05
N GLU A 235 16.74 18.87 23.34
CA GLU A 235 17.76 18.61 24.37
C GLU A 235 19.05 19.41 24.13
N HIS A 236 19.52 19.48 22.88
CA HIS A 236 20.76 20.19 22.56
C HIS A 236 20.60 21.70 22.71
N SER A 237 19.50 22.26 22.24
CA SER A 237 19.15 23.68 22.36
C SER A 237 18.95 24.07 23.83
N LEU A 238 18.35 23.19 24.64
CA LEU A 238 18.23 23.38 26.09
C LEU A 238 19.61 23.36 26.78
N ASN A 239 20.47 22.40 26.42
CA ASN A 239 21.83 22.32 26.95
C ASN A 239 22.67 23.55 26.58
N GLU A 240 22.51 24.08 25.37
CA GLU A 240 23.10 25.36 24.95
C GLU A 240 22.54 26.54 25.75
N LEU A 241 21.23 26.60 26.01
CA LEU A 241 20.61 27.64 26.84
C LEU A 241 21.15 27.60 28.28
N ILE A 242 21.22 26.42 28.88
CA ILE A 242 21.78 26.22 30.23
C ILE A 242 23.25 26.64 30.27
N THR A 243 24.06 26.22 29.29
CA THR A 243 25.50 26.49 29.23
C THR A 243 25.82 27.95 28.86
N SER A 244 25.01 28.59 28.01
CA SER A 244 25.16 29.99 27.62
C SER A 244 24.80 30.96 28.74
N ASN A 245 23.89 30.61 29.65
CA ASN A 245 23.66 31.39 30.87
C ASN A 245 24.90 31.49 31.78
N PHE A 246 25.85 30.55 31.68
CA PHE A 246 27.16 30.63 32.35
C PHE A 246 28.18 31.49 31.59
N ASN A 247 28.04 31.65 30.27
CA ASN A 247 28.95 32.41 29.41
C ASN A 247 28.18 33.51 28.68
N ARG A 248 28.16 34.73 29.25
CA ARG A 248 27.41 35.94 28.81
C ARG A 248 27.59 36.41 27.35
N ASN A 249 28.32 35.67 26.51
CA ASN A 249 28.66 36.02 25.13
C ASN A 249 28.15 35.02 24.07
N ARG A 250 27.23 34.09 24.39
CA ARG A 250 26.58 33.24 23.37
C ARG A 250 25.09 33.55 23.24
N THR A 251 24.70 33.77 22.00
CA THR A 251 23.37 34.03 21.48
C THR A 251 22.64 32.70 21.24
N GLY A 252 21.96 32.18 22.26
CA GLY A 252 21.14 30.97 22.16
C GLY A 252 19.65 31.26 22.24
N VAL A 253 18.84 30.23 21.95
CA VAL A 253 17.37 30.23 22.08
C VAL A 253 16.95 30.76 23.46
N ARG A 254 15.91 31.60 23.52
CA ARG A 254 15.46 32.27 24.77
C ARG A 254 14.15 31.70 25.31
N GLU A 255 13.36 31.07 24.46
CA GLU A 255 12.03 30.54 24.73
C GLU A 255 11.98 29.11 24.16
N MET A 256 11.35 28.19 24.88
CA MET A 256 11.33 26.76 24.53
C MET A 256 9.95 26.32 24.00
N ASP A 257 9.05 27.26 23.70
CA ASP A 257 7.82 26.93 22.98
C ASP A 257 8.13 26.63 21.50
N PRO A 258 7.33 25.80 20.82
CA PRO A 258 7.58 25.38 19.44
C PRO A 258 7.66 26.56 18.46
N ASP A 259 6.88 27.61 18.73
CA ASP A 259 6.83 28.81 17.90
C ASP A 259 8.05 29.72 18.10
N ALA A 260 8.87 29.47 19.11
CA ALA A 260 10.02 30.31 19.44
C ALA A 260 10.93 30.46 18.23
N ALA A 261 11.23 29.38 17.50
CA ALA A 261 12.10 29.40 16.32
C ALA A 261 11.58 30.29 15.17
N PHE A 262 10.28 30.57 15.11
CA PHE A 262 9.64 31.34 14.04
C PHE A 262 9.47 32.83 14.35
N ARG A 263 9.76 33.28 15.58
CA ARG A 263 9.65 34.69 15.96
C ARG A 263 10.83 35.51 15.40
N GLN A 264 10.56 36.74 14.97
CA GLN A 264 11.55 37.61 14.31
C GLN A 264 12.79 37.94 15.18
N GLU A 265 12.71 37.77 16.50
CA GLU A 265 13.80 38.04 17.45
C GLU A 265 14.45 36.75 18.03
N SER A 266 14.12 35.57 17.49
CA SER A 266 14.63 34.31 18.00
C SER A 266 15.91 33.85 17.34
N TYR A 267 16.66 33.04 18.07
CA TYR A 267 17.87 32.40 17.60
C TYR A 267 17.55 31.02 17.01
N PRO A 268 18.30 30.58 15.99
CA PRO A 268 18.06 29.29 15.38
C PRO A 268 18.26 28.15 16.38
N LEU A 269 17.45 27.10 16.24
CA LEU A 269 17.62 25.84 16.97
C LEU A 269 18.98 25.22 16.67
N HIS A 270 19.47 24.40 17.60
CA HIS A 270 20.68 23.62 17.38
C HIS A 270 20.48 22.66 16.19
N GLU A 271 21.48 22.54 15.31
CA GLU A 271 21.37 21.75 14.07
C GLU A 271 20.96 20.29 14.31
N THR A 272 21.46 19.66 15.40
CA THR A 272 21.05 18.30 15.78
C THR A 272 19.57 18.20 16.13
N ASP A 273 19.01 19.20 16.81
CA ASP A 273 17.59 19.18 17.16
C ASP A 273 16.74 19.36 15.91
N LYS A 274 17.15 20.26 15.01
CA LYS A 274 16.50 20.46 13.71
C LYS A 274 16.54 19.20 12.85
N GLU A 275 17.65 18.46 12.83
CA GLU A 275 17.72 17.16 12.16
C GLU A 275 16.78 16.12 12.78
N ASN A 276 16.68 16.09 14.11
CA ASN A 276 15.80 15.16 14.80
C ASN A 276 14.31 15.50 14.57
N GLU A 277 13.94 16.79 14.58
CA GLU A 277 12.60 17.27 14.20
C GLU A 277 12.26 16.89 12.75
N ASN A 278 13.16 17.14 11.80
CA ASN A 278 12.96 16.74 10.40
C ASN A 278 12.72 15.23 10.25
N ARG A 279 13.46 14.41 11.02
CA ARG A 279 13.26 12.95 11.05
C ARG A 279 11.92 12.59 11.68
N LEU A 280 11.54 13.21 12.80
CA LEU A 280 10.24 13.02 13.45
C LEU A 280 9.10 13.29 12.44
N PHE A 281 9.10 14.46 11.80
CA PHE A 281 8.08 14.83 10.82
C PHE A 281 8.04 13.88 9.62
N LYS A 282 9.20 13.43 9.14
CA LYS A 282 9.28 12.41 8.09
C LYS A 282 8.57 11.12 8.51
N PHE A 283 8.84 10.62 9.71
CA PHE A 283 8.19 9.39 10.21
C PHE A 283 6.71 9.58 10.48
N MET A 284 6.32 10.72 11.06
CA MET A 284 4.92 11.05 11.26
C MET A 284 4.16 11.09 9.93
N PHE A 285 4.72 11.73 8.90
CA PHE A 285 4.13 11.74 7.57
C PHE A 285 3.97 10.33 7.01
N ILE A 286 4.95 9.45 7.20
CA ILE A 286 4.83 8.03 6.79
C ILE A 286 3.70 7.33 7.55
N CYS A 287 3.54 7.57 8.85
CA CYS A 287 2.41 7.05 9.62
C CYS A 287 1.06 7.58 9.10
N ILE A 288 0.96 8.87 8.78
CA ILE A 288 -0.25 9.45 8.16
C ILE A 288 -0.52 8.79 6.80
N ARG A 289 0.51 8.62 5.97
CA ARG A 289 0.42 7.96 4.66
C ARG A 289 -0.01 6.49 4.77
N ALA A 290 0.20 5.86 5.93
CA ALA A 290 -0.23 4.51 6.25
C ALA A 290 -1.59 4.45 6.99
N GLY A 291 -2.30 5.57 7.14
CA GLY A 291 -3.57 5.64 7.87
C GLY A 291 -3.43 5.52 9.39
N LYS A 292 -2.20 5.51 9.92
CA LYS A 292 -1.89 5.28 11.33
C LYS A 292 -1.73 6.57 12.11
N LEU A 293 -2.82 7.34 12.20
CA LEU A 293 -2.82 8.63 12.88
C LEU A 293 -2.54 8.50 14.38
N ASP A 294 -3.06 7.46 15.02
CA ASP A 294 -2.83 7.22 16.45
C ASP A 294 -1.35 6.85 16.73
N GLU A 295 -0.69 6.10 15.83
CA GLU A 295 0.75 5.83 15.96
C GLU A 295 1.58 7.11 15.77
N ALA A 296 1.16 8.01 14.87
CA ALA A 296 1.81 9.32 14.68
C ALA A 296 1.69 10.20 15.95
N GLN A 297 0.52 10.18 16.61
CA GLN A 297 0.31 10.88 17.90
C GLN A 297 1.18 10.29 19.01
N GLN A 298 1.19 8.96 19.17
CA GLN A 298 2.04 8.29 20.15
C GLN A 298 3.52 8.56 19.90
N LEU A 299 3.93 8.67 18.64
CA LEU A 299 5.30 9.04 18.28
C LEU A 299 5.65 10.45 18.76
N ALA A 300 4.77 11.43 18.53
CA ALA A 300 4.96 12.78 19.02
C ALA A 300 5.09 12.82 20.55
N GLU A 301 4.27 12.05 21.27
CA GLU A 301 4.35 11.93 22.73
C GLU A 301 5.64 11.28 23.21
N ARG A 302 6.10 10.20 22.57
CA ARG A 302 7.36 9.52 22.91
C ARG A 302 8.59 10.39 22.65
N PHE A 303 8.51 11.27 21.66
CA PHE A 303 9.58 12.21 21.33
C PHE A 303 9.62 13.43 22.28
N GLY A 304 8.59 13.62 23.09
CA GLY A 304 8.50 14.72 24.05
C GLY A 304 7.74 15.95 23.55
N GLU A 305 7.00 15.84 22.44
CA GLU A 305 6.24 16.92 21.81
C GLU A 305 4.71 16.69 21.94
N PRO A 306 4.14 16.75 23.15
CA PRO A 306 2.71 16.48 23.37
C PRO A 306 1.80 17.52 22.72
N TRP A 307 2.30 18.74 22.47
CA TRP A 307 1.55 19.76 21.75
C TRP A 307 1.25 19.35 20.31
N LEU A 308 2.15 18.59 19.67
CA LEU A 308 1.98 18.13 18.31
C LEU A 308 0.92 17.02 18.23
N SER A 309 0.89 16.12 19.23
CA SER A 309 -0.20 15.14 19.40
C SER A 309 -1.56 15.87 19.53
N ALA A 310 -1.62 16.91 20.35
CA ALA A 310 -2.82 17.74 20.50
C ALA A 310 -3.20 18.52 19.22
N ALA A 311 -2.21 19.00 18.46
CA ALA A 311 -2.45 19.68 17.19
C ALA A 311 -3.03 18.72 16.15
N LEU A 312 -2.59 17.46 16.13
CA LEU A 312 -3.13 16.43 15.24
C LEU A 312 -4.59 16.11 15.58
N GLU A 313 -5.03 16.07 16.84
CA GLU A 313 -6.44 15.81 17.20
C GLU A 313 -7.45 16.71 16.47
N GLY A 314 -7.04 17.91 16.03
CA GLY A 314 -7.92 18.87 15.38
C GLY A 314 -8.49 18.44 14.03
N TRP A 315 -7.97 17.38 13.39
CA TRP A 315 -8.52 16.85 12.14
C TRP A 315 -9.87 16.12 12.35
N ARG A 316 -10.11 15.57 13.56
CA ARG A 316 -11.26 14.72 13.87
C ARG A 316 -12.57 15.50 13.75
N LEU A 317 -13.55 14.90 13.07
CA LEU A 317 -14.89 15.47 12.89
C LEU A 317 -15.58 15.62 14.24
N PHE A 318 -16.29 16.73 14.43
CA PHE A 318 -17.10 16.94 15.62
C PHE A 318 -18.22 15.90 15.69
N HIS A 319 -18.29 15.16 16.78
CA HIS A 319 -19.35 14.20 17.07
C HIS A 319 -19.90 14.39 18.47
N ASP A 320 -21.21 14.60 18.54
CA ASP A 320 -21.96 14.68 19.79
C ASP A 320 -23.01 13.56 19.81
N PRO A 321 -22.73 12.42 20.47
CA PRO A 321 -23.66 11.29 20.56
C PRO A 321 -24.98 11.61 21.26
N ASN A 322 -25.06 12.77 21.92
CA ASN A 322 -26.23 13.22 22.66
C ASN A 322 -27.28 13.90 21.76
N TYR A 323 -27.02 14.10 20.45
CA TYR A 323 -28.03 14.58 19.50
C TYR A 323 -29.03 13.50 19.07
N GLU A 324 -28.56 12.26 18.89
CA GLU A 324 -29.41 11.12 18.50
C GLU A 324 -30.15 10.53 19.70
N ASN A 325 -29.41 10.34 20.80
CA ASN A 325 -29.98 9.93 22.06
C ASN A 325 -30.55 11.17 22.72
N GLN A 326 -31.86 11.42 22.61
CA GLN A 326 -32.54 12.37 23.49
C GLN A 326 -32.38 11.88 24.93
N VAL A 327 -31.28 12.25 25.56
CA VAL A 327 -30.87 11.75 26.87
C VAL A 327 -32.00 12.10 27.85
N ALA A 328 -32.64 11.07 28.41
CA ALA A 328 -33.70 11.27 29.39
C ALA A 328 -33.12 11.99 30.63
N GLU A 329 -33.89 12.89 31.24
CA GLU A 329 -33.46 13.63 32.43
C GLU A 329 -32.93 12.65 33.51
N GLY A 330 -31.61 12.69 33.76
CA GLY A 330 -30.93 11.88 34.78
C GLY A 330 -29.95 10.81 34.27
N GLN A 331 -29.75 10.64 32.97
CA GLN A 331 -28.66 9.82 32.42
C GLN A 331 -27.38 10.64 32.23
N GLU A 332 -26.22 10.01 32.42
CA GLU A 332 -24.91 10.64 32.16
C GLU A 332 -24.75 10.87 30.65
N LEU A 333 -24.32 12.09 30.28
CA LEU A 333 -24.05 12.46 28.89
C LEU A 333 -22.83 11.66 28.37
N CYS A 334 -22.92 11.23 27.12
CA CYS A 334 -21.78 10.64 26.44
C CYS A 334 -20.69 11.69 26.17
N LEU A 335 -19.43 11.26 26.15
CA LEU A 335 -18.30 12.13 25.83
C LEU A 335 -18.44 12.65 24.39
N ILE A 336 -18.12 13.94 24.22
CA ILE A 336 -18.09 14.61 22.92
C ILE A 336 -16.71 14.41 22.33
N GLU A 337 -16.65 14.07 21.05
CA GLU A 337 -15.41 13.80 20.32
C GLU A 337 -15.18 14.82 19.20
N GLY A 338 -13.90 15.03 18.85
CA GLY A 338 -13.49 15.86 17.72
C GLY A 338 -13.55 17.36 17.96
N ASN A 339 -13.32 18.13 16.90
CA ASN A 339 -13.15 19.58 16.96
C ASN A 339 -14.36 20.33 16.38
N LYS A 340 -15.10 21.04 17.23
CA LYS A 340 -16.21 21.89 16.81
C LYS A 340 -15.79 23.04 15.88
N TYR A 341 -14.57 23.56 16.06
CA TYR A 341 -13.99 24.66 15.27
C TYR A 341 -12.94 24.13 14.30
N ARG A 342 -13.27 23.05 13.60
CA ARG A 342 -12.39 22.42 12.60
C ARG A 342 -12.09 23.36 11.42
N ASP A 343 -12.97 24.30 11.11
CA ASP A 343 -12.75 25.35 10.11
C ASP A 343 -11.53 26.23 10.45
N LEU A 344 -11.43 26.70 11.69
CA LEU A 344 -10.30 27.48 12.18
C LEU A 344 -9.01 26.66 12.20
N TRP A 345 -9.10 25.42 12.66
CA TRP A 345 -7.96 24.51 12.67
C TRP A 345 -7.43 24.25 11.26
N LYS A 346 -8.31 23.99 10.28
CA LYS A 346 -7.93 23.83 8.88
C LYS A 346 -7.25 25.08 8.33
N ALA A 347 -7.77 26.27 8.62
CA ALA A 347 -7.17 27.52 8.19
C ALA A 347 -5.75 27.70 8.77
N ALA A 348 -5.57 27.42 10.07
CA ALA A 348 -4.26 27.48 10.72
C ALA A 348 -3.27 26.45 10.13
N CYS A 349 -3.71 25.20 9.91
CA CYS A 349 -2.89 24.17 9.26
C CYS A 349 -2.54 24.54 7.81
N TRP A 350 -3.45 25.18 7.10
CA TRP A 350 -3.20 25.65 5.75
C TRP A 350 -2.11 26.72 5.74
N GLU A 351 -2.19 27.72 6.61
CA GLU A 351 -1.14 28.75 6.76
C GLU A 351 0.21 28.12 7.14
N ALA A 352 0.22 27.21 8.11
CA ALA A 352 1.42 26.49 8.53
C ALA A 352 2.04 25.70 7.36
N SER A 353 1.22 25.03 6.54
CA SER A 353 1.70 24.26 5.39
C SER A 353 2.36 25.11 4.29
N GLN A 354 2.15 26.43 4.28
CA GLN A 354 2.76 27.36 3.32
C GLN A 354 3.99 28.09 3.86
N ALA A 355 4.27 27.97 5.17
CA ALA A 355 5.34 28.72 5.80
C ALA A 355 6.72 28.21 5.31
N PRO A 356 7.54 29.05 4.64
CA PRO A 356 8.81 28.61 4.05
C PRO A 356 9.90 28.31 5.09
N ALA A 357 9.69 28.72 6.35
CA ALA A 357 10.59 28.43 7.46
C ALA A 357 10.47 26.98 7.96
N ILE A 358 9.37 26.31 7.62
CA ILE A 358 9.01 24.98 8.08
C ILE A 358 9.61 23.90 7.16
N SER A 359 9.89 22.72 7.70
CA SER A 359 10.43 21.59 6.94
C SER A 359 9.42 21.08 5.90
N VAL A 360 9.92 20.53 4.78
CA VAL A 360 9.05 19.99 3.71
C VAL A 360 8.15 18.85 4.23
N HIS A 361 8.64 18.06 5.19
CA HIS A 361 7.86 16.97 5.79
C HIS A 361 6.77 17.47 6.75
N GLU A 362 7.03 18.53 7.50
CA GLU A 362 6.03 19.17 8.36
C GLU A 362 4.97 19.90 7.53
N GLN A 363 5.37 20.60 6.46
CA GLN A 363 4.44 21.16 5.48
C GLN A 363 3.53 20.07 4.89
N ALA A 364 4.10 18.92 4.52
CA ALA A 364 3.33 17.79 3.99
C ALA A 364 2.41 17.15 5.05
N LEU A 365 2.83 17.11 6.32
CA LEU A 365 2.02 16.62 7.43
C LEU A 365 0.73 17.45 7.56
N TYR A 366 0.86 18.76 7.75
CA TYR A 366 -0.30 19.66 7.84
C TYR A 366 -1.08 19.71 6.53
N GLY A 367 -0.37 19.72 5.39
CA GLY A 367 -0.96 19.72 4.06
C GLY A 367 -1.86 18.50 3.81
N SER A 368 -1.46 17.32 4.26
CA SER A 368 -2.24 16.09 4.11
C SER A 368 -3.56 16.11 4.89
N LEU A 369 -3.59 16.79 6.03
CA LEU A 369 -4.78 16.87 6.88
C LEU A 369 -5.72 18.02 6.53
N CYS A 370 -5.18 19.14 6.00
CA CYS A 370 -5.98 20.28 5.57
C CYS A 370 -6.36 20.23 4.08
N GLY A 371 -5.88 19.23 3.33
CA GLY A 371 -6.14 19.08 1.89
C GLY A 371 -5.30 19.99 0.98
N ASN A 372 -4.17 20.52 1.47
CA ASN A 372 -3.23 21.30 0.65
C ASN A 372 -2.33 20.38 -0.19
N LEU A 373 -2.76 20.10 -1.41
CA LEU A 373 -2.02 19.27 -2.35
C LEU A 373 -0.60 19.80 -2.64
N LYS A 374 -0.41 21.11 -2.78
CA LYS A 374 0.89 21.71 -3.14
C LYS A 374 1.97 21.45 -2.08
N ALA A 375 1.58 21.36 -0.81
CA ALA A 375 2.48 21.07 0.30
C ALA A 375 2.86 19.59 0.39
N VAL A 376 1.99 18.68 -0.10
CA VAL A 376 2.19 17.23 -0.02
C VAL A 376 3.04 16.69 -1.19
N LEU A 377 2.80 17.20 -2.41
CA LEU A 377 3.46 16.72 -3.63
C LEU A 377 5.01 16.66 -3.58
N PRO A 378 5.74 17.60 -2.94
CA PRO A 378 7.20 17.54 -2.86
C PRO A 378 7.74 16.30 -2.12
N VAL A 379 6.96 15.71 -1.21
CA VAL A 379 7.35 14.51 -0.45
C VAL A 379 6.93 13.22 -1.18
N CYS A 380 5.95 13.29 -2.09
CA CYS A 380 5.48 12.16 -2.87
C CYS A 380 6.54 11.70 -3.88
N LYS A 381 6.89 10.41 -3.85
CA LYS A 381 7.90 9.82 -4.73
C LYS A 381 7.34 8.81 -5.72
N THR A 382 6.37 8.00 -5.29
CA THR A 382 5.83 6.88 -6.08
C THR A 382 4.49 7.23 -6.72
N TRP A 383 4.10 6.51 -7.77
CA TRP A 383 2.77 6.66 -8.37
C TRP A 383 1.64 6.55 -7.33
N SER A 384 1.77 5.60 -6.39
CA SER A 384 0.80 5.39 -5.31
C SER A 384 0.71 6.59 -4.37
N ASP A 385 1.82 7.28 -4.10
CA ASP A 385 1.84 8.48 -3.24
C ASP A 385 1.17 9.67 -3.89
N TYR A 386 1.41 9.87 -5.19
CA TYR A 386 0.73 10.93 -5.93
C TYR A 386 -0.76 10.63 -6.01
N LEU A 387 -1.15 9.40 -6.36
CA LEU A 387 -2.58 9.02 -6.39
C LEU A 387 -3.23 9.28 -5.02
N TRP A 388 -2.60 8.84 -3.92
CA TRP A 388 -3.10 9.07 -2.57
C TRP A 388 -3.26 10.55 -2.26
N ALA A 389 -2.26 11.39 -2.57
CA ALA A 389 -2.33 12.82 -2.30
C ALA A 389 -3.47 13.50 -3.06
N TYR A 390 -3.65 13.18 -4.35
CA TYR A 390 -4.73 13.72 -5.16
C TYR A 390 -6.11 13.23 -4.70
N THR A 391 -6.28 11.93 -4.47
CA THR A 391 -7.58 11.37 -4.03
C THR A 391 -7.94 11.84 -2.63
N ARG A 392 -6.99 11.89 -1.70
CA ARG A 392 -7.19 12.39 -0.34
C ARG A 392 -7.62 13.86 -0.33
N ALA A 393 -6.94 14.70 -1.12
CA ALA A 393 -7.32 16.11 -1.26
C ALA A 393 -8.72 16.26 -1.90
N SER A 394 -9.05 15.45 -2.91
CA SER A 394 -10.39 15.48 -3.54
C SER A 394 -11.49 15.09 -2.55
N VAL A 395 -11.29 14.01 -1.78
CA VAL A 395 -12.23 13.57 -0.74
C VAL A 395 -12.41 14.62 0.36
N ASP A 396 -11.31 15.20 0.87
CA ASP A 396 -11.39 16.22 1.92
C ASP A 396 -12.18 17.45 1.45
N LYS A 397 -12.00 17.87 0.18
CA LYS A 397 -12.77 18.98 -0.43
C LYS A 397 -14.26 18.66 -0.49
N LEU A 398 -14.64 17.47 -0.97
CA LEU A 398 -16.05 17.08 -1.11
C LEU A 398 -16.73 16.95 0.26
N ILE A 399 -16.03 16.40 1.25
CA ILE A 399 -16.51 16.35 2.64
C ILE A 399 -16.70 17.77 3.19
N GLU A 400 -15.71 18.64 3.00
CA GLU A 400 -15.78 20.02 3.49
C GLU A 400 -16.93 20.82 2.84
N GLN A 401 -17.19 20.61 1.54
CA GLN A 401 -18.33 21.22 0.85
C GLN A 401 -19.66 20.79 1.48
N GLU A 402 -19.84 19.50 1.77
CA GLU A 402 -21.09 19.01 2.37
C GLU A 402 -21.28 19.53 3.80
N ILE A 403 -20.22 19.53 4.61
CA ILE A 403 -20.23 20.09 5.97
C ILE A 403 -20.64 21.56 5.89
N ARG A 404 -19.97 22.38 5.08
CA ARG A 404 -20.28 23.81 4.96
C ARG A 404 -21.71 24.10 4.48
N ASN A 405 -22.27 23.24 3.64
CA ASN A 405 -23.64 23.40 3.13
C ASN A 405 -24.72 22.98 4.15
N THR A 406 -24.41 22.02 5.02
CA THR A 406 -25.39 21.37 5.91
C THR A 406 -25.28 21.84 7.35
N THR A 407 -24.10 22.25 7.79
CA THR A 407 -23.81 22.60 9.17
C THR A 407 -24.60 23.83 9.60
N GLN A 408 -25.37 23.67 10.68
CA GLN A 408 -26.17 24.72 11.32
C GLN A 408 -25.38 25.40 12.43
N GLN A 409 -24.22 25.98 12.10
CA GLN A 409 -23.45 26.77 13.07
C GLN A 409 -23.98 28.20 13.16
N ASP A 410 -24.06 28.73 14.39
CA ASP A 410 -24.46 30.12 14.67
C ASP A 410 -23.40 31.15 14.23
N ARG A 411 -22.24 30.69 13.75
CA ARG A 411 -21.07 31.49 13.33
C ARG A 411 -20.83 31.31 11.83
N SER A 412 -20.35 32.38 11.17
CA SER A 412 -19.76 32.28 9.83
C SER A 412 -18.46 31.47 9.87
N LEU A 413 -18.37 30.44 9.04
CA LEU A 413 -17.18 29.60 8.89
C LEU A 413 -16.03 30.39 8.26
N GLU A 414 -14.80 30.10 8.67
CA GLU A 414 -13.60 30.72 8.09
C GLU A 414 -13.46 30.37 6.60
N GLU A 415 -13.15 31.36 5.76
CA GLU A 415 -12.99 31.15 4.32
C GLU A 415 -11.66 30.45 4.02
N LEU A 416 -11.73 29.34 3.28
CA LEU A 416 -10.54 28.67 2.77
C LEU A 416 -10.11 29.29 1.43
N PRO A 417 -8.81 29.29 1.10
CA PRO A 417 -8.31 29.87 -0.15
C PRO A 417 -8.95 29.27 -1.40
N VAL A 418 -8.99 30.05 -2.49
CA VAL A 418 -9.66 29.66 -3.74
C VAL A 418 -9.08 28.37 -4.31
N GLU A 419 -7.76 28.17 -4.18
CA GLU A 419 -7.05 26.97 -4.66
C GLU A 419 -7.51 25.68 -3.97
N TYR A 420 -8.08 25.79 -2.76
CA TYR A 420 -8.67 24.64 -2.08
C TYR A 420 -9.91 24.14 -2.81
N TRP A 421 -10.69 25.01 -3.45
CA TRP A 421 -11.98 24.64 -4.06
C TRP A 421 -11.88 24.15 -5.50
N ASP A 422 -10.68 24.13 -6.08
CA ASP A 422 -10.46 23.58 -7.41
C ASP A 422 -10.87 22.09 -7.44
N LYS A 423 -11.91 21.79 -8.23
CA LYS A 423 -12.40 20.41 -8.39
C LYS A 423 -11.40 19.62 -9.22
N ILE A 424 -11.08 18.41 -8.75
CA ILE A 424 -10.23 17.47 -9.47
C ILE A 424 -10.96 16.13 -9.47
N ASP A 425 -11.41 15.72 -10.66
CA ASP A 425 -12.09 14.44 -10.86
C ASP A 425 -11.06 13.31 -11.03
N LEU A 426 -11.44 12.05 -10.72
CA LEU A 426 -10.55 10.88 -10.86
C LEU A 426 -9.90 10.78 -12.26
N GLU A 427 -10.63 11.11 -13.32
CA GLU A 427 -10.09 11.13 -14.67
C GLU A 427 -8.97 12.16 -14.84
N GLU A 428 -9.16 13.36 -14.29
CA GLU A 428 -8.18 14.44 -14.30
C GLU A 428 -6.96 14.06 -13.45
N ILE A 429 -7.15 13.40 -12.31
CA ILE A 429 -6.06 12.87 -11.48
C ILE A 429 -5.17 11.94 -12.30
N PHE A 430 -5.75 11.00 -13.06
CA PHE A 430 -4.93 10.11 -13.89
C PHE A 430 -4.28 10.81 -15.10
N GLN A 431 -4.87 11.88 -15.61
CA GLN A 431 -4.24 12.71 -16.64
C GLN A 431 -3.02 13.46 -16.08
N GLU A 432 -3.16 14.06 -14.89
CA GLU A 432 -2.07 14.73 -14.17
C GLU A 432 -0.97 13.75 -13.77
N LEU A 433 -1.30 12.53 -13.34
CA LEU A 433 -0.31 11.48 -13.07
C LEU A 433 0.49 11.11 -14.33
N ALA A 434 -0.19 10.96 -15.47
CA ALA A 434 0.47 10.67 -16.75
C ALA A 434 1.31 11.86 -17.26
N ALA A 435 0.93 13.09 -16.92
CA ALA A 435 1.63 14.32 -17.29
C ALA A 435 2.70 14.79 -16.28
N SER A 436 2.74 14.16 -15.10
CA SER A 436 3.54 14.56 -13.92
C SER A 436 5.00 14.89 -14.23
N ASN A 437 5.67 15.72 -13.45
CA ASN A 437 7.07 16.08 -13.75
C ASN A 437 8.09 14.98 -13.41
N SER A 438 7.69 13.98 -12.62
CA SER A 438 8.56 12.87 -12.22
C SER A 438 8.65 11.80 -13.31
N GLU A 439 9.86 11.47 -13.75
CA GLU A 439 10.11 10.41 -14.73
C GLU A 439 9.65 9.03 -14.23
N ILE A 440 9.74 8.81 -12.91
CA ILE A 440 9.33 7.56 -12.24
C ILE A 440 7.82 7.40 -12.34
N VAL A 441 7.05 8.44 -12.01
CA VAL A 441 5.58 8.36 -12.07
C VAL A 441 5.10 8.17 -13.51
N LYS A 442 5.82 8.75 -14.50
CA LYS A 442 5.54 8.50 -15.93
C LYS A 442 5.85 7.07 -16.37
N SER A 443 6.92 6.47 -15.86
CA SER A 443 7.22 5.06 -16.16
C SER A 443 6.21 4.13 -15.50
N ASP A 444 5.88 4.40 -14.24
CA ASP A 444 4.94 3.60 -13.45
C ASP A 444 3.53 3.67 -14.05
N SER A 445 3.10 4.85 -14.54
CA SER A 445 1.81 5.00 -15.24
C SER A 445 1.68 4.13 -16.50
N LYS A 446 2.79 3.58 -17.02
CA LYS A 446 2.80 2.66 -18.18
C LYS A 446 2.93 1.19 -17.78
N ASP A 447 3.17 0.88 -16.51
CA ASP A 447 3.22 -0.49 -16.03
C ASP A 447 1.85 -1.16 -16.16
N HIS A 448 1.84 -2.43 -16.51
CA HIS A 448 0.62 -3.20 -16.73
C HIS A 448 -0.28 -3.22 -15.48
N HIS A 449 0.27 -3.36 -14.27
CA HIS A 449 -0.54 -3.42 -13.05
C HIS A 449 -1.18 -2.07 -12.72
N TYR A 450 -0.43 -0.97 -12.84
CA TYR A 450 -0.97 0.37 -12.59
C TYR A 450 -2.04 0.76 -13.62
N VAL A 451 -1.89 0.32 -14.88
CA VAL A 451 -2.94 0.49 -15.89
C VAL A 451 -4.18 -0.33 -15.53
N ILE A 452 -4.03 -1.58 -15.08
CA ILE A 452 -5.15 -2.39 -14.58
C ILE A 452 -5.86 -1.67 -13.42
N GLN A 453 -5.12 -1.22 -12.41
CA GLN A 453 -5.64 -0.51 -11.25
C GLN A 453 -6.38 0.78 -11.65
N LYS A 454 -5.84 1.56 -12.59
CA LYS A 454 -6.49 2.76 -13.13
C LYS A 454 -7.86 2.45 -13.72
N PHE A 455 -7.97 1.45 -14.60
CA PHE A 455 -9.25 1.12 -15.23
C PHE A 455 -10.27 0.57 -14.23
N ILE A 456 -9.83 -0.19 -13.22
CA ILE A 456 -10.70 -0.67 -12.14
C ILE A 456 -11.26 0.51 -11.34
N ILE A 457 -10.40 1.49 -11.00
CA ILE A 457 -10.79 2.72 -10.28
C ILE A 457 -11.81 3.53 -11.08
N LEU A 458 -11.58 3.69 -12.39
CA LEU A 458 -12.49 4.43 -13.29
C LEU A 458 -13.76 3.64 -13.68
N ASP A 459 -13.89 2.39 -13.25
CA ASP A 459 -14.98 1.48 -13.62
C ASP A 459 -15.11 1.21 -15.14
N ASP A 460 -14.01 1.42 -15.89
CA ASP A 460 -13.95 1.15 -17.34
C ASP A 460 -13.33 -0.22 -17.62
N ILE A 461 -14.08 -1.28 -17.26
CA ILE A 461 -13.74 -2.69 -17.53
C ILE A 461 -13.59 -2.93 -19.04
N ASP A 462 -14.37 -2.19 -19.81
CA ASP A 462 -14.47 -2.28 -21.25
C ASP A 462 -13.21 -1.75 -21.95
N GLY A 463 -12.63 -0.67 -21.44
CA GLY A 463 -11.32 -0.15 -21.81
C GLY A 463 -10.19 -1.07 -21.35
N LEU A 464 -10.29 -1.63 -20.14
CA LEU A 464 -9.32 -2.59 -19.61
C LEU A 464 -9.11 -3.80 -20.54
N ILE A 465 -10.20 -4.44 -20.97
CA ILE A 465 -10.14 -5.62 -21.85
C ILE A 465 -9.51 -5.26 -23.21
N LYS A 466 -9.78 -4.06 -23.74
CA LYS A 466 -9.16 -3.59 -24.99
C LYS A 466 -7.65 -3.37 -24.85
N GLU A 467 -7.21 -2.78 -23.74
CA GLU A 467 -5.78 -2.59 -23.47
C GLU A 467 -5.06 -3.93 -23.26
N MET A 468 -5.66 -4.82 -22.47
CA MET A 468 -5.18 -6.20 -22.29
C MET A 468 -4.98 -6.93 -23.63
N TYR A 469 -5.97 -6.85 -24.52
CA TYR A 469 -5.86 -7.39 -25.88
C TYR A 469 -4.77 -6.69 -26.71
N GLY A 470 -4.65 -5.36 -26.57
CA GLY A 470 -3.61 -4.57 -27.21
C GLY A 470 -2.19 -4.99 -26.81
N TRP A 471 -1.99 -5.41 -25.55
CA TRP A 471 -0.70 -5.90 -25.07
C TRP A 471 -0.28 -7.23 -25.71
N LEU A 472 -1.25 -8.13 -25.97
CA LEU A 472 -0.97 -9.38 -26.70
C LEU A 472 -0.37 -9.10 -28.08
N ASN A 473 -0.86 -8.07 -28.78
CA ASN A 473 -0.41 -7.71 -30.12
C ASN A 473 0.99 -7.08 -30.16
N LYS A 474 1.44 -6.47 -29.06
CA LYS A 474 2.77 -5.87 -28.95
C LYS A 474 3.88 -6.92 -28.75
N GLY A 475 3.51 -8.12 -28.30
CA GLY A 475 4.39 -9.27 -28.14
C GLY A 475 5.27 -9.23 -26.89
N ASN A 476 5.60 -10.41 -26.36
CA ASN A 476 6.51 -10.65 -25.23
C ASN A 476 5.99 -10.19 -23.85
N LEU A 477 4.81 -10.69 -23.47
CA LEU A 477 4.25 -10.54 -22.11
C LEU A 477 4.85 -11.55 -21.14
N ASP A 478 5.09 -11.11 -19.91
CA ASP A 478 5.50 -12.01 -18.82
C ASP A 478 4.37 -12.97 -18.45
N GLY A 479 4.72 -14.22 -18.14
CA GLY A 479 3.76 -15.27 -17.79
C GLY A 479 2.94 -14.92 -16.55
N HIS A 480 3.52 -14.14 -15.62
CA HIS A 480 2.82 -13.65 -14.42
C HIS A 480 1.70 -12.66 -14.75
N ILE A 481 1.96 -11.70 -15.65
CA ILE A 481 0.95 -10.74 -16.10
C ILE A 481 -0.17 -11.47 -16.83
N LEU A 482 0.17 -12.42 -17.72
CA LEU A 482 -0.83 -13.25 -18.42
C LEU A 482 -1.70 -14.05 -17.44
N ARG A 483 -1.11 -14.61 -16.37
CA ARG A 483 -1.87 -15.26 -15.30
C ARG A 483 -2.84 -14.27 -14.65
N CYS A 484 -2.36 -13.10 -14.23
CA CYS A 484 -3.18 -12.10 -13.58
C CYS A 484 -4.35 -11.67 -14.49
N MET A 485 -4.08 -11.35 -15.76
CA MET A 485 -5.09 -11.01 -16.77
C MET A 485 -6.14 -12.11 -16.94
N ALA A 486 -5.71 -13.37 -17.05
CA ALA A 486 -6.64 -14.50 -17.18
C ALA A 486 -7.56 -14.63 -15.96
N HIS A 487 -7.01 -14.51 -14.75
CA HIS A 487 -7.80 -14.61 -13.52
C HIS A 487 -8.73 -13.42 -13.31
N ILE A 488 -8.36 -12.21 -13.75
CA ILE A 488 -9.26 -11.05 -13.76
C ILE A 488 -10.44 -11.33 -14.68
N ILE A 489 -10.22 -11.83 -15.90
CA ILE A 489 -11.30 -12.17 -16.84
C ILE A 489 -12.20 -13.27 -16.27
N LEU A 490 -11.61 -14.31 -15.66
CA LEU A 490 -12.38 -15.37 -15.02
C LEU A 490 -13.22 -14.84 -13.86
N PHE A 491 -12.67 -13.96 -13.03
CA PHE A 491 -13.41 -13.28 -11.97
C PHE A 491 -14.56 -12.42 -12.51
N LEU A 492 -14.32 -11.60 -13.54
CA LEU A 492 -15.36 -10.78 -14.18
C LEU A 492 -16.51 -11.64 -14.72
N ARG A 493 -16.20 -12.82 -15.28
CA ARG A 493 -17.22 -13.79 -15.71
C ARG A 493 -18.01 -14.38 -14.53
N LEU A 494 -17.36 -14.65 -13.39
CA LEU A 494 -18.02 -15.17 -12.18
C LEU A 494 -19.02 -14.17 -11.59
N VAL A 495 -18.67 -12.87 -11.59
CA VAL A 495 -19.54 -11.78 -11.10
C VAL A 495 -20.60 -11.38 -12.14
N GLY A 496 -20.65 -12.05 -13.30
CA GLY A 496 -21.65 -11.77 -14.34
C GLY A 496 -21.32 -10.57 -15.24
N HIS A 497 -20.19 -9.88 -15.05
CA HIS A 497 -19.69 -8.83 -15.94
C HIS A 497 -18.97 -9.42 -17.17
N SER A 498 -19.73 -10.10 -18.02
CA SER A 498 -19.24 -10.67 -19.29
C SER A 498 -19.30 -9.66 -20.43
N THR A 499 -18.38 -8.70 -20.46
CA THR A 499 -18.26 -7.75 -21.57
C THR A 499 -17.20 -8.17 -22.59
N LYS A 500 -17.40 -7.82 -23.86
CA LYS A 500 -16.46 -8.03 -24.98
C LYS A 500 -15.81 -9.41 -25.01
N GLU A 501 -16.62 -10.46 -24.95
CA GLU A 501 -16.16 -11.84 -24.92
C GLU A 501 -15.21 -12.20 -26.09
N GLU A 502 -15.40 -11.57 -27.26
CA GLU A 502 -14.51 -11.69 -28.43
C GLU A 502 -13.05 -11.29 -28.14
N LEU A 503 -12.82 -10.40 -27.18
CA LEU A 503 -11.49 -9.94 -26.76
C LEU A 503 -10.98 -10.69 -25.53
N CYS A 504 -11.87 -11.15 -24.65
CA CYS A 504 -11.52 -11.97 -23.47
C CYS A 504 -10.95 -13.33 -23.87
N VAL A 505 -11.55 -13.94 -24.88
CA VAL A 505 -11.17 -15.27 -25.35
C VAL A 505 -9.70 -15.35 -25.82
N PRO A 506 -9.20 -14.46 -26.70
CA PRO A 506 -7.79 -14.43 -27.07
C PRO A 506 -6.79 -14.28 -25.90
N VAL A 507 -7.18 -13.57 -24.83
CA VAL A 507 -6.32 -13.44 -23.63
C VAL A 507 -6.19 -14.78 -22.91
N LEU A 508 -7.30 -15.50 -22.74
CA LEU A 508 -7.29 -16.85 -22.16
C LEU A 508 -6.55 -17.84 -23.06
N GLU A 509 -6.71 -17.74 -24.39
CA GLU A 509 -5.95 -18.56 -25.34
C GLU A 509 -4.44 -18.30 -25.22
N ALA A 510 -4.02 -17.04 -25.08
CA ALA A 510 -2.61 -16.69 -24.90
C ALA A 510 -2.04 -17.25 -23.58
N TYR A 511 -2.84 -17.25 -22.52
CA TYR A 511 -2.44 -17.87 -21.26
C TYR A 511 -2.29 -19.39 -21.37
N VAL A 512 -3.25 -20.07 -22.02
CA VAL A 512 -3.14 -21.53 -22.30
C VAL A 512 -1.92 -21.84 -23.16
N GLN A 513 -1.63 -21.03 -24.19
CA GLN A 513 -0.41 -21.17 -24.98
C GLN A 513 0.85 -21.06 -24.14
N GLU A 514 0.90 -20.14 -23.19
CA GLU A 514 2.04 -19.96 -22.31
C GLU A 514 2.21 -21.13 -21.35
N LEU A 515 1.12 -21.67 -20.80
CA LEU A 515 1.15 -22.90 -20.00
C LEU A 515 1.67 -24.10 -20.78
N ILE A 516 1.29 -24.22 -22.06
CA ILE A 516 1.78 -25.28 -22.96
C ILE A 516 3.29 -25.11 -23.20
N LYS A 517 3.77 -23.90 -23.50
CA LYS A 517 5.20 -23.62 -23.71
C LYS A 517 6.02 -23.89 -22.44
N ALA A 518 5.50 -23.50 -21.27
CA ALA A 518 6.11 -23.73 -19.97
C ALA A 518 6.03 -25.19 -19.49
N ARG A 519 5.39 -26.09 -20.27
CA ARG A 519 5.19 -27.52 -19.96
C ARG A 519 4.46 -27.77 -18.63
N LYS A 520 3.56 -26.87 -18.22
CA LYS A 520 2.74 -27.03 -17.00
C LYS A 520 1.51 -27.88 -17.31
N THR A 521 1.71 -29.18 -17.56
CA THR A 521 0.70 -30.10 -18.09
C THR A 521 -0.60 -30.14 -17.28
N ASP A 522 -0.49 -30.06 -15.96
CA ASP A 522 -1.60 -30.25 -15.03
C ASP A 522 -2.58 -29.07 -15.06
N LEU A 523 -2.09 -27.88 -15.43
CA LEU A 523 -2.88 -26.65 -15.49
C LEU A 523 -3.65 -26.48 -16.80
N VAL A 524 -3.19 -27.12 -17.88
CA VAL A 524 -3.71 -26.85 -19.24
C VAL A 524 -5.18 -27.25 -19.37
N ALA A 525 -5.58 -28.40 -18.85
CA ALA A 525 -6.95 -28.90 -19.01
C ALA A 525 -8.00 -28.00 -18.34
N PRO A 526 -7.86 -27.61 -17.06
CA PRO A 526 -8.82 -26.72 -16.39
C PRO A 526 -8.94 -25.33 -17.02
N TYR A 527 -7.85 -24.68 -17.44
CA TYR A 527 -7.97 -23.38 -18.11
C TYR A 527 -8.53 -23.52 -19.52
N THR A 528 -8.23 -24.62 -20.22
CA THR A 528 -8.81 -24.87 -21.55
C THR A 528 -10.34 -25.02 -21.46
N SER A 529 -10.89 -25.66 -20.42
CA SER A 529 -12.34 -25.81 -20.29
C SER A 529 -13.10 -24.47 -20.13
N THR A 530 -12.42 -23.39 -19.75
CA THR A 530 -12.99 -22.03 -19.69
C THR A 530 -13.14 -21.34 -21.05
N LEU A 531 -12.60 -21.92 -22.12
CA LEU A 531 -12.70 -21.41 -23.49
C LEU A 531 -13.99 -21.89 -24.19
N PRO A 532 -14.41 -21.24 -25.29
CA PRO A 532 -15.46 -21.76 -26.17
C PRO A 532 -15.13 -23.16 -26.73
N LYS A 533 -16.16 -24.00 -26.90
CA LYS A 533 -16.02 -25.42 -27.30
C LYS A 533 -15.12 -25.66 -28.52
N GLU A 534 -15.21 -24.83 -29.54
CA GLU A 534 -14.40 -24.97 -30.76
C GLU A 534 -12.90 -24.78 -30.47
N GLN A 535 -12.56 -23.81 -29.62
CA GLN A 535 -11.19 -23.52 -29.23
C GLN A 535 -10.64 -24.53 -28.24
N GLN A 536 -11.48 -25.07 -27.34
CA GLN A 536 -11.11 -26.18 -26.45
C GLN A 536 -10.50 -27.34 -27.25
N ILE A 537 -11.16 -27.72 -28.35
CA ILE A 537 -10.73 -28.83 -29.19
C ILE A 537 -9.41 -28.51 -29.89
N ILE A 538 -9.28 -27.31 -30.45
CA ILE A 538 -8.08 -26.89 -31.21
C ILE A 538 -6.85 -26.83 -30.30
N TRP A 539 -6.95 -26.15 -29.16
CA TRP A 539 -5.81 -25.93 -28.27
C TRP A 539 -5.40 -27.19 -27.53
N TYR A 540 -6.36 -27.97 -27.03
CA TYR A 540 -6.03 -29.21 -26.35
C TYR A 540 -5.46 -30.26 -27.33
N ALA A 541 -5.91 -30.27 -28.60
CA ALA A 541 -5.30 -31.10 -29.62
C ALA A 541 -3.84 -30.69 -29.91
N LYS A 542 -3.56 -29.38 -30.06
CA LYS A 542 -2.19 -28.87 -30.22
C LYS A 542 -1.29 -29.20 -29.03
N PHE A 543 -1.83 -29.17 -27.81
CA PHE A 543 -1.11 -29.59 -26.61
C PHE A 543 -0.73 -31.07 -26.64
N LEU A 544 -1.69 -31.96 -26.94
CA LEU A 544 -1.47 -33.40 -27.03
C LEU A 544 -0.51 -33.80 -28.17
N GLU A 545 -0.44 -33.02 -29.25
CA GLU A 545 0.57 -33.20 -30.31
C GLU A 545 2.01 -33.01 -29.82
N GLY A 546 2.22 -32.14 -28.83
CA GLY A 546 3.53 -31.87 -28.24
C GLY A 546 4.02 -32.95 -27.28
N ILE A 547 3.13 -33.82 -26.81
CA ILE A 547 3.45 -34.86 -25.81
C ILE A 547 3.87 -36.14 -26.52
N THR A 548 5.14 -36.49 -26.42
CA THR A 548 5.70 -37.71 -27.01
C THR A 548 5.57 -38.92 -26.10
N ASP A 549 5.57 -38.75 -24.77
CA ASP A 549 5.47 -39.84 -23.81
C ASP A 549 4.03 -40.38 -23.68
N ASN A 550 3.90 -41.70 -23.61
CA ASN A 550 2.60 -42.37 -23.50
C ASN A 550 2.00 -42.25 -22.10
N ASN A 551 2.83 -42.26 -21.05
CA ASN A 551 2.33 -42.14 -19.67
C ASN A 551 1.84 -40.71 -19.40
N GLU A 552 2.61 -39.70 -19.79
CA GLU A 552 2.16 -38.29 -19.73
C GLU A 552 0.90 -38.03 -20.55
N ARG A 553 0.80 -38.61 -21.75
CA ARG A 553 -0.41 -38.48 -22.58
C ARG A 553 -1.62 -39.09 -21.88
N GLN A 554 -1.48 -40.24 -21.23
CA GLN A 554 -2.57 -40.87 -20.49
C GLN A 554 -3.03 -40.02 -19.29
N LYS A 555 -2.10 -39.41 -18.55
CA LYS A 555 -2.42 -38.46 -17.48
C LYS A 555 -3.14 -37.22 -17.98
N CYS A 556 -2.70 -36.65 -19.10
CA CYS A 556 -3.37 -35.50 -19.71
C CYS A 556 -4.81 -35.86 -20.12
N LEU A 557 -5.03 -37.03 -20.70
CA LEU A 557 -6.39 -37.49 -21.01
C LEU A 557 -7.27 -37.65 -19.77
N GLN A 558 -6.71 -38.06 -18.62
CA GLN A 558 -7.43 -38.08 -17.34
C GLN A 558 -7.81 -36.67 -16.88
N PHE A 559 -6.87 -35.71 -16.92
CA PHE A 559 -7.17 -34.31 -16.60
C PHE A 559 -8.22 -33.70 -17.54
N ALA A 560 -8.21 -34.09 -18.82
CA ALA A 560 -9.24 -33.66 -19.78
C ALA A 560 -10.63 -34.22 -19.42
N GLU A 561 -10.70 -35.47 -18.95
CA GLU A 561 -11.94 -36.09 -18.48
C GLU A 561 -12.48 -35.38 -17.24
N GLU A 562 -11.62 -35.11 -16.25
CA GLU A 562 -11.97 -34.39 -15.02
C GLU A 562 -12.43 -32.95 -15.29
N ALA A 563 -11.82 -32.27 -16.26
CA ALA A 563 -12.21 -30.92 -16.67
C ALA A 563 -13.46 -30.88 -17.59
N GLY A 564 -14.04 -32.03 -17.94
CA GLY A 564 -15.24 -32.12 -18.77
C GLY A 564 -15.02 -31.83 -20.26
N LEU A 565 -13.80 -31.96 -20.76
CA LEU A 565 -13.46 -31.73 -22.16
C LEU A 565 -13.94 -32.88 -23.07
N GLU A 566 -14.28 -32.57 -24.32
CA GLU A 566 -14.79 -33.58 -25.27
C GLU A 566 -13.65 -34.43 -25.88
N ILE A 567 -13.21 -35.45 -25.14
CA ILE A 567 -12.08 -36.32 -25.48
C ILE A 567 -12.21 -36.94 -26.89
N SER A 568 -13.44 -37.31 -27.28
CA SER A 568 -13.69 -37.99 -28.57
C SER A 568 -13.40 -37.08 -29.78
N GLN A 569 -13.67 -35.78 -29.68
CA GLN A 569 -13.41 -34.82 -30.76
C GLN A 569 -11.96 -34.35 -30.73
N ILE A 570 -11.40 -34.15 -29.54
CA ILE A 570 -9.99 -33.82 -29.33
C ILE A 570 -9.09 -34.89 -29.96
N THR A 571 -9.28 -36.16 -29.61
CA THR A 571 -8.44 -37.26 -30.12
C THR A 571 -8.55 -37.44 -31.65
N LYS A 572 -9.76 -37.28 -32.21
CA LYS A 572 -9.95 -37.24 -33.68
C LYS A 572 -9.15 -36.12 -34.33
N THR A 573 -9.18 -34.93 -33.74
CA THR A 573 -8.47 -33.75 -34.25
C THR A 573 -6.95 -33.91 -34.13
N VAL A 574 -6.45 -34.47 -33.03
CA VAL A 574 -5.01 -34.81 -32.88
C VAL A 574 -4.55 -35.75 -33.99
N VAL A 575 -5.29 -36.84 -34.22
CA VAL A 575 -4.95 -37.81 -35.28
C VAL A 575 -5.01 -37.17 -36.66
N LYS A 576 -6.00 -36.30 -36.91
CA LYS A 576 -6.11 -35.54 -38.16
C LYS A 576 -4.89 -34.64 -38.36
N ASN A 577 -4.53 -33.83 -37.38
CA ASN A 577 -3.40 -32.90 -37.46
C ASN A 577 -2.05 -33.62 -37.67
N ILE A 578 -1.82 -34.74 -36.98
CA ILE A 578 -0.60 -35.55 -37.16
C ILE A 578 -0.56 -36.14 -38.59
N ARG A 579 -1.69 -36.62 -39.12
CA ARG A 579 -1.78 -37.14 -40.50
C ARG A 579 -1.55 -36.04 -41.55
N GLU A 580 -2.08 -34.85 -41.33
CA GLU A 580 -1.89 -33.69 -42.22
C GLU A 580 -0.42 -33.20 -42.20
N LYS A 581 0.25 -33.18 -41.04
CA LYS A 581 1.70 -32.92 -40.96
C LYS A 581 2.55 -33.95 -41.70
N ASN A 582 2.17 -35.23 -41.63
CA ASN A 582 2.90 -36.30 -42.31
C ASN A 582 2.69 -36.32 -43.83
N THR A 583 1.56 -35.80 -44.32
CA THR A 583 1.25 -35.73 -45.76
C THR A 583 1.87 -34.50 -46.43
N GLY A 584 2.14 -33.42 -45.70
CA GLY A 584 2.90 -32.26 -46.20
C GLY A 584 4.40 -32.49 -46.43
N ASN A 585 4.97 -33.58 -45.89
CA ASN A 585 6.39 -33.96 -46.08
C ASN A 585 6.61 -34.95 -47.24
N ILE A 586 5.61 -35.20 -48.07
CA ILE A 586 5.73 -36.06 -49.26
C ILE A 586 5.50 -35.19 -50.50
N GLU A 587 6.53 -34.44 -50.90
CA GLU A 587 6.65 -34.09 -52.32
C GLU A 587 6.88 -35.40 -53.10
N PRO A 588 6.10 -35.70 -54.15
CA PRO A 588 6.30 -36.90 -54.94
C PRO A 588 7.53 -36.72 -55.82
N SER A 589 8.67 -37.30 -55.40
CA SER A 589 9.77 -37.58 -56.33
C SER A 589 9.37 -38.74 -57.25
N THR A 590 8.66 -38.39 -58.30
CA THR A 590 8.54 -39.24 -59.49
C THR A 590 8.57 -38.35 -60.70
N ASP A 591 9.71 -38.34 -61.39
CA ASP A 591 9.63 -38.85 -62.75
C ASP A 591 10.93 -39.51 -63.21
N LEU A 592 10.81 -40.80 -63.49
CA LEU A 592 11.68 -41.50 -64.42
C LEU A 592 11.37 -40.99 -65.83
N SER A 593 12.30 -40.28 -66.46
CA SER A 593 12.40 -40.27 -67.91
C SER A 593 13.61 -41.09 -68.34
N ALA A 594 13.34 -42.35 -68.69
CA ALA A 594 14.23 -43.23 -69.40
C ALA A 594 14.28 -42.86 -70.89
N VAL A 595 15.48 -42.99 -71.48
CA VAL A 595 15.71 -43.68 -72.77
C VAL A 595 14.88 -43.18 -73.97
N ILE A 596 15.44 -42.22 -74.72
CA ILE A 596 15.83 -42.25 -76.16
C ILE A 596 16.18 -40.82 -76.59
#